data_AF-A0A2A5BDN3-F1
#
_entry.id   AF-A0A2A5BDN3-F1
#
_cell.length_a   1.000
_cell.length_b   1.000
_cell.length_c   1.000
_cell.angle_alpha   90.00
_cell.angle_beta   90.00
_cell.angle_gamma   90.00
#
_symmetry.space_group_name_H-M   'P 1'
#
loop_
_entity.id
_entity.type
_entity.pdbx_description
1 polymer ?
#
loop_
_entity_poly.entity_id
_entity_poly.type
_entity_poly.pdbx_seq_one_letter_code
_entity_poly.pdbx_strand_id
1 'polypeptide(L)'
;MKQIIILAILLVSASSVFAIRESRPTSIDSRIRVMVYNPNDVFKFTGYYGYQASIELASGEEVVSISMGDTTSWQIVPAGNRIFIKPMEQDATTNMTLITNKRTYYFELYAEETLDIRDPAMVFNVKFLYPDEEEEDHIRTFASASQAEPSLNHPEKFNFNYSISGNESIAPIKIFDDGEFTYLQFRDKNNEIPAIFAVDKDLRESMVNFRLDPNNRNLIIVEQVFHKLALRSGQNITCIFNEAFRQGY
;
A
#
# COMPACT_ATOMS: atom_id res chain seq x y z
N MET A 1 -7.77 -66.79 -7.07
CA MET A 1 -7.63 -65.52 -7.81
C MET A 1 -7.03 -64.50 -6.85
N LYS A 2 -5.75 -64.16 -7.01
CA LYS A 2 -5.04 -63.17 -6.16
C LYS A 2 -5.08 -61.82 -6.88
N GLN A 3 -5.72 -60.82 -6.28
CA GLN A 3 -5.64 -59.43 -6.76
C GLN A 3 -4.48 -58.73 -6.06
N ILE A 4 -3.53 -58.25 -6.86
CA ILE A 4 -2.40 -57.42 -6.42
C ILE A 4 -2.82 -55.97 -6.65
N ILE A 5 -2.97 -55.19 -5.57
CA ILE A 5 -3.19 -53.75 -5.65
C ILE A 5 -1.81 -53.08 -5.60
N ILE A 6 -1.43 -52.43 -6.70
CA ILE A 6 -0.23 -51.58 -6.79
C ILE A 6 -0.64 -50.17 -6.35
N LEU A 7 -0.09 -49.70 -5.23
CA LEU A 7 -0.25 -48.33 -4.76
C LEU A 7 0.90 -47.49 -5.32
N ALA A 8 0.60 -46.59 -6.25
CA ALA A 8 1.56 -45.62 -6.79
C ALA A 8 1.70 -44.44 -5.81
N ILE A 9 2.89 -44.27 -5.24
CA ILE A 9 3.24 -43.13 -4.37
C ILE A 9 3.72 -41.98 -5.27
N LEU A 10 2.94 -40.91 -5.38
CA LEU A 10 3.40 -39.64 -5.96
C LEU A 10 4.35 -38.96 -4.97
N LEU A 11 5.64 -38.91 -5.28
CA LEU A 11 6.57 -37.99 -4.62
C LEU A 11 6.31 -36.58 -5.15
N VAL A 12 5.71 -35.72 -4.31
CA VAL A 12 5.72 -34.27 -4.53
C VAL A 12 7.06 -33.75 -4.03
N SER A 13 7.96 -33.38 -4.94
CA SER A 13 9.19 -32.68 -4.59
C SER A 13 8.84 -31.29 -4.07
N ALA A 14 8.99 -31.09 -2.75
CA ALA A 14 8.95 -29.78 -2.13
C ALA A 14 10.24 -29.02 -2.52
N SER A 15 10.14 -28.17 -3.54
CA SER A 15 11.20 -27.22 -3.85
C SER A 15 11.22 -26.16 -2.74
N SER A 16 12.28 -26.15 -1.93
CA SER A 16 12.58 -25.04 -1.03
C SER A 16 12.72 -23.76 -1.85
N VAL A 17 11.74 -22.86 -1.76
CA VAL A 17 11.85 -21.52 -2.33
C VAL A 17 12.79 -20.75 -1.42
N PHE A 18 14.05 -20.56 -1.86
CA PHE A 18 14.90 -19.53 -1.26
C PHE A 18 14.28 -18.18 -1.62
N ALA A 19 13.73 -17.49 -0.63
CA ALA A 19 13.00 -16.24 -0.82
C ALA A 19 13.99 -15.08 -1.02
N ILE A 20 14.60 -15.00 -2.20
CA ILE A 20 15.26 -13.77 -2.65
C ILE A 20 14.21 -12.85 -3.26
N ARG A 21 14.16 -11.60 -2.81
CA ARG A 21 13.14 -10.65 -3.25
C ARG A 21 13.64 -9.87 -4.47
N GLU A 22 12.96 -10.08 -5.60
CA GLU A 22 13.23 -9.35 -6.84
C GLU A 22 12.30 -8.13 -7.00
N SER A 23 12.80 -7.11 -7.68
CA SER A 23 12.02 -5.92 -8.00
C SER A 23 11.08 -6.13 -9.18
N ARG A 24 9.91 -5.49 -9.14
CA ARG A 24 8.90 -5.54 -10.20
C ARG A 24 8.90 -4.24 -11.00
N PRO A 25 8.78 -4.28 -12.34
CA PRO A 25 8.68 -3.08 -13.16
C PRO A 25 7.37 -2.31 -12.89
N THR A 26 7.38 -0.98 -13.02
CA THR A 26 6.15 -0.17 -13.01
C THR A 26 5.44 -0.18 -14.37
N SER A 27 4.17 0.24 -14.40
CA SER A 27 3.33 0.25 -15.60
C SER A 27 3.66 1.34 -16.62
N ILE A 28 4.36 2.40 -16.21
CA ILE A 28 4.69 3.55 -17.07
C ILE A 28 6.08 3.39 -17.71
N ASP A 29 7.12 3.13 -16.90
CA ASP A 29 8.47 2.82 -17.37
C ASP A 29 8.99 1.60 -16.60
N SER A 30 9.32 0.53 -17.31
CA SER A 30 9.74 -0.74 -16.69
C SER A 30 11.07 -0.63 -15.94
N ARG A 31 11.87 0.40 -16.25
CA ARG A 31 13.18 0.65 -15.62
C ARG A 31 13.06 1.41 -14.31
N ILE A 32 11.86 1.91 -13.99
CA ILE A 32 11.47 2.25 -12.63
C ILE A 32 10.85 1.01 -12.02
N ARG A 33 11.44 0.53 -10.93
CA ARG A 33 11.07 -0.73 -10.29
C ARG A 33 10.65 -0.49 -8.86
N VAL A 34 9.83 -1.40 -8.33
CA VAL A 34 9.36 -1.38 -6.95
C VAL A 34 9.76 -2.66 -6.22
N MET A 35 10.09 -2.52 -4.95
CA MET A 35 10.29 -3.64 -4.02
C MET A 35 9.46 -3.38 -2.78
N VAL A 36 8.71 -4.38 -2.33
CA VAL A 36 8.06 -4.29 -1.03
C VAL A 36 9.11 -4.58 0.05
N TYR A 37 9.13 -3.85 1.15
CA TYR A 37 10.03 -4.09 2.27
C TYR A 37 9.52 -5.25 3.15
N ASN A 38 10.44 -6.03 3.69
CA ASN A 38 10.22 -6.96 4.80
C ASN A 38 11.57 -7.08 5.52
N PRO A 39 11.61 -6.96 6.86
CA PRO A 39 12.87 -6.99 7.62
C PRO A 39 13.63 -8.32 7.54
N ASN A 40 12.97 -9.41 7.09
CA ASN A 40 13.55 -10.74 7.00
C ASN A 40 13.92 -11.17 5.57
N ASP A 41 13.86 -10.26 4.60
CA ASP A 41 14.16 -10.56 3.20
C ASP A 41 15.58 -10.12 2.82
N VAL A 42 16.15 -10.83 1.83
CA VAL A 42 17.33 -10.39 1.08
C VAL A 42 16.88 -9.85 -0.27
N PHE A 43 17.28 -8.61 -0.58
CA PHE A 43 16.87 -7.88 -1.77
C PHE A 43 17.89 -8.03 -2.88
N LYS A 44 17.46 -8.53 -4.04
CA LYS A 44 18.32 -8.61 -5.23
C LYS A 44 18.34 -7.27 -5.95
N PHE A 45 19.51 -6.68 -6.11
CA PHE A 45 19.73 -5.49 -6.92
C PHE A 45 20.68 -5.79 -8.08
N THR A 46 20.20 -5.59 -9.30
CA THR A 46 21.01 -5.69 -10.51
C THR A 46 21.34 -4.29 -11.02
N GLY A 47 22.62 -3.93 -10.98
CA GLY A 47 23.16 -2.72 -11.59
C GLY A 47 23.80 -3.03 -12.94
N TYR A 48 23.91 -2.02 -13.80
CA TYR A 48 24.51 -2.18 -15.13
C TYR A 48 25.82 -1.40 -15.22
N TYR A 49 26.89 -2.06 -15.65
CA TYR A 49 28.22 -1.45 -15.75
C TYR A 49 28.19 -0.18 -16.59
N GLY A 50 28.81 0.90 -16.08
CA GLY A 50 28.80 2.22 -16.72
C GLY A 50 27.56 3.07 -16.43
N TYR A 51 26.49 2.50 -15.86
CA TYR A 51 25.23 3.20 -15.59
C TYR A 51 24.96 3.34 -14.09
N GLN A 52 24.51 4.52 -13.69
CA GLN A 52 24.10 4.80 -12.32
C GLN A 52 22.61 4.52 -12.16
N ALA A 53 22.28 3.86 -11.06
CA ALA A 53 20.92 3.58 -10.63
C ALA A 53 20.72 4.16 -9.23
N SER A 54 19.48 4.25 -8.77
CA SER A 54 19.20 4.73 -7.42
C SER A 54 18.21 3.84 -6.69
N ILE A 55 18.33 3.84 -5.37
CA ILE A 55 17.39 3.21 -4.44
C ILE A 55 16.76 4.32 -3.62
N GLU A 56 15.43 4.38 -3.63
CA GLU A 56 14.62 5.36 -2.92
C GLU A 56 13.96 4.69 -1.71
N LEU A 57 14.32 5.19 -0.54
CA LEU A 57 13.80 4.76 0.76
C LEU A 57 12.57 5.59 1.17
N ALA A 58 11.94 5.22 2.28
CA ALA A 58 10.78 5.93 2.82
C ALA A 58 11.09 7.41 3.05
N SER A 59 10.03 8.23 3.06
CA SER A 59 10.15 9.63 3.47
C SER A 59 10.66 9.72 4.92
N GLY A 60 11.59 10.65 5.16
CA GLY A 60 12.22 10.84 6.47
C GLY A 60 13.14 9.70 6.93
N GLU A 61 13.41 8.72 6.08
CA GLU A 61 14.43 7.70 6.33
C GLU A 61 15.80 8.19 5.84
N GLU A 62 16.80 8.14 6.70
CA GLU A 62 18.15 8.62 6.41
C GLU A 62 19.18 7.51 6.61
N VAL A 63 20.15 7.45 5.70
CA VAL A 63 21.25 6.49 5.76
C VAL A 63 22.16 6.82 6.94
N VAL A 64 22.34 5.85 7.83
CA VAL A 64 23.25 5.95 8.97
C VAL A 64 24.59 5.33 8.63
N SER A 65 24.59 4.12 8.06
CA SER A 65 25.81 3.43 7.64
C SER A 65 25.56 2.40 6.55
N ILE A 66 26.63 2.09 5.80
CA ILE A 66 26.64 1.08 4.75
C ILE A 66 27.84 0.18 4.99
N SER A 67 27.62 -1.12 4.97
CA SER A 67 28.66 -2.15 5.02
C SER A 67 28.55 -3.02 3.79
N MET A 68 29.64 -3.22 3.05
CA MET A 68 29.64 -3.95 1.78
C MET A 68 30.87 -4.85 1.69
N GLY A 69 30.71 -6.01 1.07
CA GLY A 69 31.81 -6.97 0.89
C GLY A 69 32.90 -6.43 -0.03
N ASP A 70 32.54 -6.08 -1.27
CA ASP A 70 33.45 -5.52 -2.27
C ASP A 70 33.18 -4.03 -2.49
N THR A 71 33.97 -3.20 -1.81
CA THR A 71 33.87 -1.73 -1.89
C THR A 71 34.57 -1.12 -3.10
N THR A 72 35.36 -1.89 -3.84
CA THR A 72 36.12 -1.44 -5.00
C THR A 72 35.31 -1.52 -6.29
N SER A 73 34.51 -2.58 -6.43
CA SER A 73 33.72 -2.85 -7.64
C SER A 73 32.39 -2.10 -7.68
N TRP A 74 32.04 -1.37 -6.62
CA TRP A 74 30.78 -0.66 -6.48
C TRP A 74 30.98 0.73 -5.90
N GLN A 75 30.49 1.75 -6.60
CA GLN A 75 30.41 3.11 -6.09
C GLN A 75 29.03 3.35 -5.48
N ILE A 76 29.02 3.85 -4.23
CA ILE A 76 27.80 4.15 -3.50
C ILE A 76 27.86 5.56 -2.91
N VAL A 77 26.81 6.35 -3.13
CA VAL A 77 26.69 7.71 -2.62
C VAL A 77 25.29 7.91 -2.01
N PRO A 78 25.17 8.03 -0.67
CA PRO A 78 23.92 8.38 -0.02
C PRO A 78 23.60 9.87 -0.19
N ALA A 79 22.32 10.21 -0.31
CA ALA A 79 21.79 11.56 -0.40
C ALA A 79 20.37 11.62 0.17
N GLY A 80 20.25 11.96 1.47
CA GLY A 80 18.97 11.94 2.18
C GLY A 80 18.37 10.53 2.23
N ASN A 81 17.15 10.37 1.74
CA ASN A 81 16.46 9.09 1.63
C ASN A 81 16.76 8.32 0.33
N ARG A 82 17.77 8.75 -0.43
CA ARG A 82 18.17 8.09 -1.69
C ARG A 82 19.61 7.62 -1.61
N ILE A 83 19.88 6.50 -2.27
CA ILE A 83 21.23 5.98 -2.47
C ILE A 83 21.48 5.88 -3.97
N PHE A 84 22.54 6.50 -4.44
CA PHE A 84 23.04 6.31 -5.80
C PHE A 84 24.05 5.18 -5.80
N ILE A 85 23.87 4.23 -6.70
CA ILE A 85 24.67 3.03 -6.80
C ILE A 85 25.08 2.80 -8.25
N LYS A 86 26.35 2.48 -8.47
CA LYS A 86 26.93 2.25 -9.79
C LYS A 86 27.98 1.14 -9.73
N PRO A 87 27.88 0.08 -10.54
CA PRO A 87 28.97 -0.88 -10.70
C PRO A 87 30.18 -0.25 -11.40
N MET A 88 31.37 -0.49 -10.87
CA MET A 88 32.66 -0.04 -11.42
C MET A 88 33.37 -1.13 -12.24
N GLU A 89 32.90 -2.37 -12.15
CA GLU A 89 33.42 -3.51 -12.90
C GLU A 89 32.26 -4.35 -13.47
N GLN A 90 32.56 -5.14 -14.50
CA GLN A 90 31.66 -6.17 -15.03
C GLN A 90 31.64 -7.37 -14.08
N ASP A 91 30.49 -8.07 -13.96
CA ASP A 91 30.33 -9.30 -13.16
C ASP A 91 30.65 -9.19 -11.65
N ALA A 92 30.63 -7.97 -11.09
CA ALA A 92 30.84 -7.71 -9.67
C ALA A 92 29.64 -8.16 -8.81
N THR A 93 29.68 -9.40 -8.30
CA THR A 93 28.67 -9.93 -7.36
C THR A 93 29.15 -9.77 -5.92
N THR A 94 28.35 -9.12 -5.06
CA THR A 94 28.69 -8.94 -3.64
C THR A 94 27.44 -8.77 -2.78
N ASN A 95 27.63 -8.61 -1.47
CA ASN A 95 26.57 -8.29 -0.53
C ASN A 95 26.72 -6.87 0.02
N MET A 96 25.60 -6.29 0.45
CA MET A 96 25.57 -5.01 1.13
C MET A 96 24.52 -5.00 2.24
N THR A 97 24.90 -4.51 3.41
CA THR A 97 24.00 -4.17 4.50
C THR A 97 23.88 -2.66 4.58
N LEU A 98 22.65 -2.17 4.46
CA LEU A 98 22.31 -0.76 4.62
C LEU A 98 21.57 -0.59 5.95
N ILE A 99 22.08 0.28 6.82
CA ILE A 99 21.47 0.63 8.09
C ILE A 99 21.04 2.08 8.03
N THR A 100 19.78 2.33 8.35
CA THR A 100 19.17 3.66 8.38
C THR A 100 18.71 4.00 9.78
N ASN A 101 18.18 5.20 9.97
CA ASN A 101 17.54 5.60 11.22
C ASN A 101 16.23 4.84 11.51
N LYS A 102 15.65 4.13 10.53
CA LYS A 102 14.40 3.37 10.70
C LYS A 102 14.57 1.86 10.55
N ARG A 103 15.42 1.39 9.63
CA ARG A 103 15.43 0.01 9.12
C ARG A 103 16.82 -0.47 8.77
N THR A 104 16.92 -1.79 8.62
CA THR A 104 18.07 -2.47 8.03
C THR A 104 17.62 -3.20 6.77
N TYR A 105 18.46 -3.16 5.74
CA TYR A 105 18.25 -3.84 4.47
C TYR A 105 19.48 -4.71 4.16
N TYR A 106 19.22 -5.91 3.66
CA TYR A 106 20.25 -6.85 3.22
C TYR A 106 20.12 -7.02 1.71
N PHE A 107 21.18 -6.73 0.97
CA PHE A 107 21.20 -6.80 -0.47
C PHE A 107 22.18 -7.85 -0.98
N GLU A 108 21.76 -8.53 -2.04
CA GLU A 108 22.66 -9.15 -3.01
C GLU A 108 22.76 -8.22 -4.22
N LEU A 109 23.99 -7.82 -4.54
CA LEU A 109 24.30 -6.93 -5.64
C LEU A 109 24.88 -7.75 -6.80
N TYR A 110 24.36 -7.52 -8.01
CA TYR A 110 24.81 -8.15 -9.25
C TYR A 110 25.12 -7.04 -10.26
N ALA A 111 26.29 -7.11 -10.91
CA ALA A 111 26.62 -6.23 -12.02
C ALA A 111 26.44 -6.97 -13.34
N GLU A 112 25.66 -6.40 -14.25
CA GLU A 112 25.40 -6.93 -15.59
C GLU A 112 25.83 -5.94 -16.67
N GLU A 113 25.87 -6.41 -17.92
CA GLU A 113 26.06 -5.58 -19.10
C GLU A 113 24.75 -5.32 -19.84
N THR A 114 24.70 -4.21 -20.57
CA THR A 114 23.62 -3.95 -21.52
C THR A 114 24.18 -3.26 -22.76
N LEU A 115 23.57 -3.54 -23.90
CA LEU A 115 23.94 -2.98 -25.20
C LEU A 115 23.32 -1.60 -25.45
N ASP A 116 22.22 -1.26 -24.77
CA ASP A 116 21.48 -0.02 -24.97
C ASP A 116 20.88 0.48 -23.64
N ILE A 117 20.98 1.79 -23.39
CA ILE A 117 20.35 2.47 -22.26
C ILE A 117 18.80 2.33 -22.25
N ARG A 118 18.21 1.94 -23.38
CA ARG A 118 16.77 1.69 -23.55
C ARG A 118 16.34 0.27 -23.21
N ASP A 119 17.26 -0.61 -22.82
CA ASP A 119 16.93 -1.98 -22.44
C ASP A 119 15.92 -1.99 -21.27
N PRO A 120 14.77 -2.67 -21.43
CA PRO A 120 13.70 -2.68 -20.43
C PRO A 120 14.08 -3.38 -19.13
N ALA A 121 15.14 -4.21 -19.12
CA ALA A 121 15.66 -4.86 -17.93
C ALA A 121 16.47 -3.92 -17.03
N MET A 122 16.99 -2.81 -17.61
CA MET A 122 17.77 -1.83 -16.86
C MET A 122 17.02 -1.27 -15.67
N VAL A 123 17.78 -0.88 -14.65
CA VAL A 123 17.24 -0.29 -13.43
C VAL A 123 17.75 1.13 -13.31
N PHE A 124 16.85 2.11 -13.36
CA PHE A 124 17.16 3.53 -13.10
C PHE A 124 16.85 3.90 -11.65
N ASN A 125 15.71 3.41 -11.16
CA ASN A 125 15.26 3.65 -9.79
C ASN A 125 14.56 2.41 -9.23
N VAL A 126 14.90 2.04 -8.00
CA VAL A 126 14.14 1.09 -7.19
C VAL A 126 13.47 1.85 -6.06
N LYS A 127 12.15 1.82 -6.00
CA LYS A 127 11.39 2.38 -4.88
C LYS A 127 11.01 1.29 -3.90
N PHE A 128 11.32 1.48 -2.63
CA PHE A 128 10.78 0.62 -1.59
C PHE A 128 9.35 1.04 -1.24
N LEU A 129 8.47 0.06 -1.15
CA LEU A 129 7.11 0.16 -0.64
C LEU A 129 7.08 -0.44 0.75
N TYR A 130 6.38 0.20 1.68
CA TYR A 130 6.42 -0.16 3.09
C TYR A 130 4.98 -0.39 3.58
N PRO A 131 4.47 -1.62 3.51
CA PRO A 131 3.07 -1.89 3.84
C PRO A 131 2.68 -1.39 5.24
N ASP A 132 3.56 -1.62 6.22
CA ASP A 132 3.35 -1.22 7.61
C ASP A 132 3.41 0.30 7.81
N GLU A 133 4.19 1.02 6.98
CA GLU A 133 4.25 2.48 7.02
C GLU A 133 3.18 3.14 6.16
N GLU A 134 2.65 2.49 5.12
CA GLU A 134 1.45 2.99 4.44
C GLU A 134 0.27 2.93 5.43
N GLU A 135 0.16 1.87 6.23
CA GLU A 135 -0.79 1.85 7.35
C GLU A 135 -0.53 3.03 8.33
N GLU A 136 0.72 3.28 8.73
CA GLU A 136 1.05 4.38 9.67
C GLU A 136 1.03 5.81 9.08
N ASP A 137 1.39 6.04 7.82
CA ASP A 137 1.37 7.33 7.13
C ASP A 137 -0.03 7.64 6.60
N HIS A 138 -0.85 6.64 6.28
CA HIS A 138 -2.29 6.85 6.27
C HIS A 138 -2.72 7.28 7.68
N ILE A 139 -2.38 6.56 8.76
CA ILE A 139 -2.72 6.98 10.14
C ILE A 139 -2.17 8.39 10.50
N ARG A 140 -0.98 8.80 10.06
CA ARG A 140 -0.30 10.07 10.43
C ARG A 140 -0.63 11.26 9.53
N THR A 141 -0.80 11.04 8.23
CA THR A 141 -1.30 12.07 7.30
C THR A 141 -2.78 12.33 7.60
N PHE A 142 -3.53 11.30 7.98
CA PHE A 142 -4.84 11.48 8.60
C PHE A 142 -4.73 12.09 10.00
N ALA A 143 -3.77 11.75 10.88
CA ALA A 143 -3.61 12.39 12.21
C ALA A 143 -3.29 13.90 12.13
N SER A 144 -2.56 14.33 11.10
CA SER A 144 -2.19 15.73 10.90
C SER A 144 -3.30 16.53 10.20
N ALA A 145 -4.12 15.88 9.36
CA ALA A 145 -5.38 16.43 8.87
C ALA A 145 -6.55 16.30 9.89
N SER A 146 -6.43 15.45 10.91
CA SER A 146 -7.43 15.18 11.95
C SER A 146 -7.09 15.76 13.33
N GLN A 147 -6.15 16.71 13.40
CA GLN A 147 -6.10 17.60 14.57
C GLN A 147 -7.30 18.56 14.64
N ALA A 148 -8.15 18.58 13.62
CA ALA A 148 -9.53 19.00 13.79
C ALA A 148 -10.40 17.74 13.80
N GLU A 149 -10.85 17.31 14.98
CA GLU A 149 -12.20 16.76 15.03
C GLU A 149 -13.13 17.76 14.31
N PRO A 150 -14.17 17.32 13.59
CA PRO A 150 -15.21 18.24 13.18
C PRO A 150 -15.79 18.83 14.47
N SER A 151 -15.33 20.03 14.82
CA SER A 151 -15.86 20.78 15.93
C SER A 151 -17.31 21.07 15.58
N LEU A 152 -18.23 20.28 16.12
CA LEU A 152 -19.69 20.46 16.00
C LEU A 152 -20.17 21.79 16.62
N ASN A 153 -19.24 22.65 17.04
CA ASN A 153 -19.47 23.99 17.52
C ASN A 153 -19.97 24.94 16.40
N HIS A 154 -19.89 24.51 15.13
CA HIS A 154 -20.41 25.22 13.95
C HIS A 154 -21.29 24.28 13.09
N PRO A 155 -22.47 23.85 13.59
CA PRO A 155 -23.32 22.88 12.90
C PRO A 155 -23.81 23.36 11.52
N GLU A 156 -23.78 24.66 11.25
CA GLU A 156 -24.13 25.26 9.95
C GLU A 156 -23.19 24.87 8.80
N LYS A 157 -22.01 24.32 9.10
CA LYS A 157 -21.04 23.86 8.09
C LYS A 157 -21.28 22.43 7.63
N PHE A 158 -22.20 21.71 8.28
CA PHE A 158 -22.45 20.30 8.01
C PHE A 158 -23.84 20.09 7.43
N ASN A 159 -23.93 19.18 6.47
CA ASN A 159 -25.19 18.66 5.98
C ASN A 159 -25.56 17.39 6.76
N PHE A 160 -26.76 17.40 7.34
CA PHE A 160 -27.33 16.25 8.06
C PHE A 160 -28.51 15.62 7.32
N ASN A 161 -28.84 16.10 6.13
CA ASN A 161 -30.05 15.70 5.41
C ASN A 161 -29.86 14.35 4.69
N TYR A 162 -29.92 13.27 5.48
CA TYR A 162 -29.74 11.90 5.03
C TYR A 162 -30.91 11.02 5.42
N SER A 163 -31.27 10.09 4.54
CA SER A 163 -32.25 9.05 4.82
C SER A 163 -31.61 7.65 4.74
N ILE A 164 -32.22 6.68 5.44
CA ILE A 164 -31.73 5.29 5.52
C ILE A 164 -32.89 4.35 5.19
N SER A 165 -32.60 3.27 4.46
CA SER A 165 -33.52 2.17 4.21
C SER A 165 -32.79 0.84 4.27
N GLY A 166 -33.38 -0.20 4.86
CA GLY A 166 -32.79 -1.53 4.93
C GLY A 166 -32.61 -2.02 6.36
N ASN A 167 -31.57 -2.83 6.59
CA ASN A 167 -31.37 -3.54 7.84
C ASN A 167 -30.74 -2.66 8.94
N GLU A 168 -31.49 -2.42 10.02
CA GLU A 168 -31.04 -1.57 11.12
C GLU A 168 -29.78 -2.07 11.86
N SER A 169 -29.48 -3.37 11.82
CA SER A 169 -28.30 -3.92 12.52
C SER A 169 -26.96 -3.43 11.98
N ILE A 170 -26.94 -3.01 10.71
CA ILE A 170 -25.76 -2.46 10.03
C ILE A 170 -25.97 -0.99 9.65
N ALA A 171 -27.01 -0.35 10.15
CA ALA A 171 -27.27 1.05 9.88
C ALA A 171 -26.45 1.95 10.83
N PRO A 172 -25.88 3.07 10.34
CA PRO A 172 -25.31 4.07 11.20
C PRO A 172 -26.41 4.78 12.01
N ILE A 173 -26.06 5.24 13.20
CA ILE A 173 -26.91 6.02 14.10
C ILE A 173 -26.81 7.53 13.87
N LYS A 174 -25.76 7.99 13.19
CA LYS A 174 -25.61 9.38 12.77
C LYS A 174 -24.90 9.43 11.44
N ILE A 175 -25.40 10.28 10.54
CA ILE A 175 -24.80 10.54 9.23
C ILE A 175 -24.74 12.05 9.04
N PHE A 176 -23.61 12.54 8.55
CA PHE A 176 -23.44 13.93 8.12
C PHE A 176 -22.28 14.06 7.13
N ASP A 177 -22.22 15.17 6.40
CA ASP A 177 -21.07 15.53 5.57
C ASP A 177 -20.69 17.00 5.76
N ASP A 178 -19.46 17.35 5.41
CA ASP A 178 -18.93 18.73 5.41
C ASP A 178 -18.76 19.31 3.99
N GLY A 179 -19.34 18.64 2.98
CA GLY A 179 -19.15 18.93 1.57
C GLY A 179 -17.93 18.27 0.92
N GLU A 180 -17.00 17.73 1.70
CA GLU A 180 -15.82 16.99 1.20
C GLU A 180 -15.90 15.50 1.56
N PHE A 181 -16.21 15.18 2.81
CA PHE A 181 -16.26 13.82 3.34
C PHE A 181 -17.62 13.49 3.99
N THR A 182 -18.01 12.21 3.92
CA THR A 182 -19.21 11.70 4.61
C THR A 182 -18.83 10.94 5.87
N TYR A 183 -19.46 11.29 6.99
CA TYR A 183 -19.23 10.73 8.32
C TYR A 183 -20.38 9.80 8.70
N LEU A 184 -20.07 8.54 8.99
CA LEU A 184 -21.02 7.49 9.36
C LEU A 184 -20.69 6.99 10.77
N GLN A 185 -21.49 7.35 11.76
CA GLN A 185 -21.31 6.87 13.13
C GLN A 185 -22.19 5.64 13.37
N PHE A 186 -21.61 4.55 13.83
CA PHE A 186 -22.28 3.29 14.15
C PHE A 186 -22.47 3.14 15.67
N ARG A 187 -23.28 2.14 16.06
CA ARG A 187 -23.45 1.77 17.48
C ARG A 187 -22.18 1.09 18.00
N ASP A 188 -21.82 1.38 19.24
CA ASP A 188 -20.76 0.67 19.96
C ASP A 188 -21.10 -0.82 20.20
N LYS A 189 -20.06 -1.68 20.14
CA LYS A 189 -19.97 -3.13 20.41
C LYS A 189 -20.31 -4.10 19.26
N ASN A 190 -19.30 -4.90 18.91
CA ASN A 190 -19.37 -6.23 18.28
C ASN A 190 -19.98 -6.36 16.86
N ASN A 191 -20.33 -5.27 16.18
CA ASN A 191 -20.74 -5.36 14.79
C ASN A 191 -19.53 -5.23 13.86
N GLU A 192 -19.35 -6.23 13.01
CA GLU A 192 -18.42 -6.21 11.88
C GLU A 192 -18.69 -4.97 11.03
N ILE A 193 -17.64 -4.22 10.66
CA ILE A 193 -17.76 -3.04 9.81
C ILE A 193 -18.34 -3.50 8.45
N PRO A 194 -19.49 -2.96 8.00
CA PRO A 194 -20.06 -3.35 6.73
C PRO A 194 -19.16 -2.87 5.58
N ALA A 195 -19.15 -3.62 4.48
CA ALA A 195 -18.59 -3.12 3.24
C ALA A 195 -19.46 -1.96 2.71
N ILE A 196 -18.82 -0.86 2.31
CA ILE A 196 -19.46 0.37 1.87
C ILE A 196 -19.25 0.53 0.37
N PHE A 197 -20.32 0.84 -0.36
CA PHE A 197 -20.30 1.03 -1.80
C PHE A 197 -20.98 2.35 -2.18
N ALA A 198 -20.44 3.05 -3.16
CA ALA A 198 -21.14 4.14 -3.83
C ALA A 198 -22.04 3.56 -4.90
N VAL A 199 -23.29 4.06 -4.96
CA VAL A 199 -24.29 3.62 -5.93
C VAL A 199 -24.56 4.74 -6.91
N ASP A 200 -24.28 4.48 -8.18
CA ASP A 200 -24.54 5.44 -9.25
C ASP A 200 -26.04 5.49 -9.65
N LYS A 201 -26.36 6.35 -10.63
CA LYS A 201 -27.72 6.51 -11.17
C LYS A 201 -28.26 5.25 -11.85
N ASP A 202 -27.37 4.37 -12.33
CA ASP A 202 -27.70 3.12 -13.02
C ASP A 202 -27.74 1.94 -12.03
N LEU A 203 -27.71 2.23 -10.72
CA LEU A 203 -27.71 1.28 -9.61
C LEU A 203 -26.49 0.36 -9.58
N ARG A 204 -25.36 0.81 -10.14
CA ARG A 204 -24.10 0.07 -10.08
C ARG A 204 -23.32 0.47 -8.84
N GLU A 205 -22.74 -0.53 -8.19
CA GLU A 205 -21.92 -0.38 -7.00
C GLU A 205 -20.44 -0.23 -7.38
N SER A 206 -19.77 0.70 -6.70
CA SER A 206 -18.32 0.92 -6.81
C SER A 206 -17.70 1.02 -5.42
N MET A 207 -16.43 0.61 -5.31
CA MET A 207 -15.70 0.70 -4.04
C MET A 207 -15.50 2.18 -3.68
N VAL A 208 -15.65 2.49 -2.40
CA VAL A 208 -15.31 3.80 -1.85
C VAL A 208 -14.07 3.68 -0.97
N ASN A 209 -13.27 4.73 -0.98
CA ASN A 209 -12.23 4.88 0.03
C ASN A 209 -12.88 5.36 1.33
N PHE A 210 -12.59 4.69 2.42
CA PHE A 210 -13.02 5.09 3.74
C PHE A 210 -11.94 4.79 4.77
N ARG A 211 -12.01 5.48 5.91
CA ARG A 211 -11.14 5.26 7.07
C ARG A 211 -11.98 5.26 8.35
N LEU A 212 -11.40 4.72 9.41
CA LEU A 212 -11.95 4.84 10.76
C LEU A 212 -11.39 6.09 11.42
N ASP A 213 -12.21 6.77 12.21
CA ASP A 213 -11.71 7.83 13.07
C ASP A 213 -10.81 7.25 14.17
N PRO A 214 -9.60 7.80 14.39
CA PRO A 214 -8.64 7.26 15.33
C PRO A 214 -9.08 7.40 16.80
N ASN A 215 -9.89 8.41 17.11
CA ASN A 215 -10.37 8.72 18.45
C ASN A 215 -11.76 8.10 18.72
N ASN A 216 -12.52 7.81 17.67
CA ASN A 216 -13.85 7.23 17.71
C ASN A 216 -13.97 6.05 16.73
N ARG A 217 -13.66 4.85 17.21
CA ARG A 217 -13.69 3.61 16.40
C ARG A 217 -15.04 3.28 15.76
N ASN A 218 -16.12 3.95 16.15
CA ASN A 218 -17.44 3.77 15.56
C ASN A 218 -17.77 4.79 14.49
N LEU A 219 -16.86 5.74 14.21
CA LEU A 219 -17.03 6.74 13.17
C LEU A 219 -16.21 6.33 11.94
N ILE A 220 -16.90 6.04 10.86
CA ILE A 220 -16.30 5.83 9.54
C ILE A 220 -16.37 7.12 8.76
N ILE A 221 -15.27 7.49 8.11
CA ILE A 221 -15.16 8.66 7.26
C ILE A 221 -14.95 8.16 5.83
N VAL A 222 -15.97 8.35 4.97
CA VAL A 222 -15.90 8.09 3.54
C VAL A 222 -15.30 9.31 2.86
N GLU A 223 -14.27 9.11 2.04
CA GLU A 223 -13.41 10.18 1.51
C GLU A 223 -14.00 10.92 0.30
N GLN A 224 -15.34 10.97 0.23
CA GLN A 224 -16.09 11.73 -0.75
C GLN A 224 -17.55 11.84 -0.30
N VAL A 225 -18.27 12.85 -0.80
CA VAL A 225 -19.74 12.93 -0.71
C VAL A 225 -20.39 12.22 -1.90
N PHE A 226 -21.29 11.29 -1.62
CA PHE A 226 -22.07 10.56 -2.62
C PHE A 226 -23.56 10.79 -2.45
N HIS A 227 -24.30 10.74 -3.57
CA HIS A 227 -25.76 10.77 -3.57
C HIS A 227 -26.36 9.54 -2.87
N LYS A 228 -25.79 8.36 -3.09
CA LYS A 228 -26.28 7.11 -2.52
C LYS A 228 -25.12 6.20 -2.14
N LEU A 229 -25.21 5.61 -0.94
CA LEU A 229 -24.31 4.57 -0.46
C LEU A 229 -25.10 3.29 -0.16
N ALA A 230 -24.45 2.15 -0.31
CA ALA A 230 -24.94 0.84 0.11
C ALA A 230 -23.96 0.20 1.10
N LEU A 231 -24.49 -0.24 2.23
CA LEU A 231 -23.79 -0.98 3.28
C LEU A 231 -24.17 -2.45 3.17
N ARG A 232 -23.17 -3.34 3.20
CA ARG A 232 -23.37 -4.80 3.09
C ARG A 232 -22.62 -5.54 4.19
N SER A 233 -23.31 -6.49 4.82
CA SER A 233 -22.70 -7.45 5.75
C SER A 233 -23.43 -8.78 5.66
N GLY A 234 -22.77 -9.80 5.11
CA GLY A 234 -23.42 -11.08 4.80
C GLY A 234 -24.65 -10.88 3.91
N GLN A 235 -25.84 -11.20 4.43
CA GLN A 235 -27.13 -11.01 3.72
C GLN A 235 -27.80 -9.67 4.02
N ASN A 236 -27.28 -8.89 4.97
CA ASN A 236 -27.87 -7.62 5.37
C ASN A 236 -27.43 -6.51 4.42
N ILE A 237 -28.39 -5.66 4.03
CA ILE A 237 -28.17 -4.51 3.15
C ILE A 237 -28.85 -3.28 3.76
N THR A 238 -28.13 -2.16 3.77
CA THR A 238 -28.66 -0.86 4.17
C THR A 238 -28.24 0.21 3.18
N CYS A 239 -29.19 0.93 2.62
CA CYS A 239 -28.97 2.04 1.71
C CYS A 239 -29.06 3.37 2.46
N ILE A 240 -28.15 4.28 2.14
CA ILE A 240 -28.09 5.65 2.65
C ILE A 240 -28.27 6.60 1.47
N PHE A 241 -29.10 7.62 1.62
CA PHE A 241 -29.39 8.61 0.59
C PHE A 241 -29.06 10.01 1.12
N ASN A 242 -28.28 10.77 0.37
CA ASN A 242 -28.03 12.18 0.65
C ASN A 242 -29.11 13.02 -0.05
N GLU A 243 -30.09 13.48 0.72
CA GLU A 243 -31.26 14.22 0.22
C GLU A 243 -30.92 15.68 -0.14
N ALA A 244 -29.75 16.17 0.28
CA ALA A 244 -29.26 17.50 -0.09
C ALA A 244 -28.30 17.48 -1.30
N PHE A 245 -27.97 16.30 -1.83
CA PHE A 245 -27.00 16.18 -2.92
C PHE A 245 -27.53 16.84 -4.20
N ARG A 246 -26.79 17.85 -4.70
CA ARG A 246 -27.09 18.50 -5.97
C ARG A 246 -26.07 18.03 -7.01
N GLN A 247 -26.54 17.31 -8.03
CA GLN A 247 -25.70 17.00 -9.19
C GLN A 247 -25.33 18.32 -9.90
N GLY A 248 -24.03 18.59 -9.99
CA GLY A 248 -23.52 19.61 -10.91
C GLY A 248 -23.80 19.23 -12.36
N TYR A 249 -24.20 20.21 -13.16
CA TYR A 249 -24.45 20.12 -14.60
C TYR A 249 -23.20 19.73 -15.41
#